data_AF-A0AAP5M8C0-F1
#
_entry.id   AF-A0AAP5M8C0-F1
#
_cell.length_a   1.000
_cell.length_b   1.000
_cell.length_c   1.000
_cell.angle_alpha   90.00
_cell.angle_beta   90.00
_cell.angle_gamma   90.00
#
_symmetry.space_group_name_H-M   'P 1'
#
loop_
_entity.id
_entity.type
_entity.pdbx_description
1 polymer ?
#
loop_
_entity_poly.entity_id
_entity_poly.type
_entity_poly.pdbx_seq_one_letter_code
_entity_poly.pdbx_strand_id
1 'polypeptide(L)'
;MTVIQIGIEGEGADEAAEALLQIPGISGNSEAPEQKEGTIAVIATIVGITGGTVALAEQIRKWYQEWKKSHSGKQFDVVILSENGRIVLEKATIEEICQVLKALEK
;
A
#
# COMPACT_ATOMS: atom_id res chain seq x y z
N MET A 1 -15.15 10.46 2.81
CA MET A 1 -14.61 9.10 3.00
C MET A 1 -13.30 9.08 2.25
N THR A 2 -12.21 8.92 2.97
CA THR A 2 -10.87 8.89 2.36
C THR A 2 -10.61 7.48 1.89
N VAL A 3 -10.34 7.34 0.60
CA VAL A 3 -9.99 6.08 -0.03
C VAL A 3 -8.52 6.14 -0.41
N ILE A 4 -7.73 5.21 0.11
CA ILE A 4 -6.31 5.12 -0.19
C ILE A 4 -6.11 3.90 -1.07
N GLN A 5 -5.49 4.09 -2.23
CA GLN A 5 -5.17 3.01 -3.14
C GLN A 5 -3.68 2.68 -3.03
N ILE A 6 -3.38 1.41 -2.77
CA ILE A 6 -2.03 0.88 -2.71
C ILE A 6 -1.84 -0.09 -3.87
N GLY A 7 -0.99 0.28 -4.81
CA GLY A 7 -0.58 -0.58 -5.91
C GLY A 7 0.55 -1.50 -5.47
N ILE A 8 0.39 -2.80 -5.69
CA ILE A 8 1.39 -3.81 -5.40
C ILE A 8 1.81 -4.43 -6.74
N GLU A 9 3.11 -4.43 -6.99
CA GLU A 9 3.73 -4.94 -8.21
C GLU A 9 4.69 -6.06 -7.87
N GLY A 10 4.65 -7.13 -8.67
CA GLY A 10 5.56 -8.26 -8.52
C GLY A 10 4.88 -9.58 -8.15
N GLU A 11 5.71 -10.59 -7.90
CA GLU A 11 5.25 -11.93 -7.60
C GLU A 11 4.79 -12.04 -6.14
N GLY A 12 3.57 -12.52 -5.93
CA GLY A 12 2.91 -12.55 -4.62
C GLY A 12 2.16 -11.26 -4.27
N ALA A 13 1.78 -10.45 -5.27
CA ALA A 13 1.02 -9.22 -5.07
C ALA A 13 -0.34 -9.45 -4.42
N ASP A 14 -1.03 -10.54 -4.78
CA ASP A 14 -2.31 -10.94 -4.17
C ASP A 14 -2.15 -11.24 -2.67
N GLU A 15 -1.21 -12.12 -2.33
CA GLU A 15 -0.94 -12.51 -0.94
C GLU A 15 -0.49 -11.31 -0.10
N ALA A 16 0.29 -10.42 -0.69
CA ALA A 16 0.71 -9.17 -0.07
C ALA A 16 -0.49 -8.26 0.22
N ALA A 17 -1.39 -8.09 -0.76
CA ALA A 17 -2.60 -7.29 -0.61
C ALA A 17 -3.50 -7.85 0.51
N GLU A 18 -3.67 -9.17 0.57
CA GLU A 18 -4.41 -9.83 1.65
C GLU A 18 -3.75 -9.60 3.00
N ALA A 19 -2.43 -9.75 3.10
CA ALA A 19 -1.69 -9.51 4.34
C ALA A 19 -1.81 -8.05 4.83
N LEU A 20 -1.84 -7.07 3.90
CA LEU A 20 -2.08 -5.67 4.22
C LEU A 20 -3.49 -5.45 4.78
N LEU A 21 -4.51 -6.07 4.18
CA LEU A 21 -5.90 -5.96 4.62
C LEU A 21 -6.19 -6.72 5.93
N GLN A 22 -5.32 -7.66 6.31
CA GLN A 22 -5.37 -8.35 7.61
C GLN A 22 -4.81 -7.51 8.77
N ILE A 23 -4.19 -6.35 8.49
CA ILE A 23 -3.67 -5.48 9.55
C ILE A 23 -4.84 -4.93 10.38
N PRO A 24 -4.86 -5.14 11.71
CA PRO A 24 -5.91 -4.62 12.55
C PRO A 24 -5.94 -3.09 12.50
N GLY A 25 -7.12 -2.54 12.20
CA GLY A 25 -7.34 -1.10 12.02
C GLY A 25 -7.35 -0.64 10.57
N ILE A 26 -7.02 -1.52 9.62
CA ILE A 26 -7.20 -1.31 8.17
C ILE A 26 -8.48 -2.03 7.75
N SER A 27 -9.29 -1.38 6.92
CA SER A 27 -10.45 -2.00 6.28
C SER A 27 -10.48 -1.60 4.82
N GLY A 28 -10.75 -2.56 3.94
CA GLY A 28 -10.57 -2.36 2.51
C GLY A 28 -10.87 -3.61 1.68
N ASN A 29 -10.61 -3.49 0.38
CA ASN A 29 -10.73 -4.55 -0.60
C ASN A 29 -9.52 -4.52 -1.54
N SER A 30 -9.12 -5.68 -2.06
CA SER A 30 -8.08 -5.78 -3.08
C SER A 30 -8.69 -6.25 -4.39
N GLU A 31 -8.24 -5.67 -5.49
CA GLU A 31 -8.68 -6.02 -6.84
C GLU A 31 -7.47 -6.16 -7.75
N ALA A 32 -7.44 -7.22 -8.56
CA ALA A 32 -6.44 -7.38 -9.60
C ALA A 32 -6.96 -6.71 -10.88
N PRO A 33 -6.40 -5.58 -11.33
CA PRO A 33 -6.80 -4.98 -12.60
C PRO A 33 -6.50 -5.92 -13.76
N GLU A 34 -7.34 -5.90 -14.81
CA GLU A 34 -7.04 -6.65 -16.04
C GLU A 34 -5.68 -6.20 -16.59
N GLN A 35 -4.69 -7.11 -16.55
CA GLN A 35 -3.28 -6.83 -16.83
C GLN A 35 -3.10 -5.99 -18.10
N LYS A 36 -2.69 -4.73 -17.93
CA LYS A 36 -2.11 -3.92 -19.01
C LYS A 36 -0.60 -3.87 -18.81
N GLU A 37 0.14 -4.23 -19.86
CA GLU A 37 1.60 -4.35 -19.91
C GLU A 37 2.32 -3.34 -19.00
N GLY A 38 3.02 -3.84 -17.97
CA GLY A 38 3.92 -3.06 -17.11
C GLY A 38 3.30 -2.35 -15.90
N THR A 39 2.06 -2.69 -15.51
CA THR A 39 1.24 -1.83 -14.64
C THR A 39 0.62 -2.67 -13.51
N ILE A 40 1.06 -2.49 -12.27
CA ILE A 40 0.39 -2.91 -11.00
C ILE A 40 -0.40 -4.22 -11.04
N ALA A 41 0.13 -5.26 -10.38
CA ALA A 41 -0.50 -6.57 -10.32
C ALA A 41 -1.79 -6.58 -9.47
N VAL A 42 -1.80 -5.88 -8.34
CA VAL A 42 -2.95 -5.79 -7.43
C VAL A 42 -3.09 -4.39 -6.86
N ILE A 43 -4.32 -3.90 -6.74
CA ILE A 43 -4.65 -2.64 -6.09
C ILE A 43 -5.42 -2.95 -4.80
N ALA A 44 -4.83 -2.65 -3.65
CA ALA A 44 -5.49 -2.69 -2.36
C ALA A 44 -6.08 -1.31 -2.03
N THR A 45 -7.39 -1.26 -1.88
CA THR A 45 -8.19 -0.07 -1.57
C THR A 45 -8.53 -0.06 -0.09
N ILE A 46 -7.94 0.86 0.67
CA ILE A 46 -8.19 1.07 2.09
C ILE A 46 -9.26 2.16 2.26
N VAL A 47 -10.37 1.82 2.92
CA VAL A 47 -11.54 2.69 3.14
C VAL A 47 -11.73 3.09 4.61
N GLY A 48 -11.09 2.39 5.53
CA GLY A 48 -11.21 2.63 6.97
C GLY A 48 -9.87 2.57 7.68
N ILE A 49 -9.61 3.54 8.55
CA ILE A 49 -8.36 3.68 9.31
C ILE A 49 -8.69 3.92 10.78
N THR A 50 -8.24 3.02 11.65
CA THR A 50 -8.37 3.18 13.10
C THR A 50 -7.02 3.63 13.67
N GLY A 51 -6.91 4.88 14.15
CA GLY A 51 -5.68 5.42 14.75
C GLY A 51 -5.04 6.62 14.02
N GLY A 52 -5.64 7.08 12.92
CA GLY A 52 -5.19 8.26 12.18
C GLY A 52 -4.02 8.00 11.23
N THR A 53 -3.62 9.05 10.51
CA THR A 53 -2.72 8.98 9.35
C THR A 53 -1.31 8.51 9.67
N VAL A 54 -0.79 8.87 10.85
CA VAL A 54 0.57 8.50 11.28
C VAL A 54 0.63 7.00 11.61
N ALA A 55 -0.33 6.50 12.38
CA ALA A 55 -0.41 5.09 12.73
C ALA A 55 -0.51 4.21 11.47
N LEU A 56 -1.30 4.64 10.49
CA LEU A 56 -1.39 3.94 9.20
C LEU A 56 -0.07 3.95 8.45
N ALA A 57 0.61 5.10 8.35
CA ALA A 57 1.91 5.19 7.69
C ALA A 57 2.93 4.22 8.30
N GLU A 58 2.96 4.12 9.63
CA GLU A 58 3.82 3.16 10.34
C GLU A 58 3.43 1.71 10.06
N GLN A 59 2.14 1.38 10.09
CA GLN A 59 1.63 0.04 9.81
C GLN A 59 1.96 -0.42 8.38
N ILE A 60 1.69 0.43 7.37
CA ILE A 60 2.00 0.12 5.96
C ILE A 60 3.50 -0.08 5.79
N ARG A 61 4.33 0.82 6.34
CA ARG A 61 5.79 0.71 6.21
C ARG A 61 6.32 -0.54 6.89
N LYS A 62 5.83 -0.87 8.08
CA LYS A 62 6.21 -2.07 8.82
C LYS A 62 5.83 -3.33 8.03
N TRP A 63 4.59 -3.42 7.56
CA TRP A 63 4.14 -4.53 6.73
C TRP A 63 5.01 -4.69 5.47
N TYR A 64 5.32 -3.60 4.76
CA TYR A 64 6.18 -3.65 3.58
C TYR A 64 7.58 -4.21 3.91
N GLN A 65 8.18 -3.75 5.01
CA GLN A 65 9.50 -4.22 5.46
C GLN A 65 9.48 -5.70 5.86
N GLU A 66 8.46 -6.15 6.58
CA GLU A 66 8.30 -7.55 6.97
C GLU A 66 8.07 -8.44 5.75
N TRP A 67 7.21 -8.01 4.82
CA TRP A 67 6.94 -8.74 3.59
C TRP A 67 8.18 -8.88 2.73
N LYS A 68 8.89 -7.77 2.49
CA LYS A 68 10.13 -7.75 1.71
C LYS A 68 11.24 -8.61 2.34
N LYS A 69 11.34 -8.60 3.66
CA LYS A 69 12.33 -9.43 4.37
C LYS A 69 12.02 -10.92 4.22
N SER A 70 10.75 -11.31 4.33
CA SER A 70 10.32 -12.71 4.18
C SER A 70 10.38 -13.21 2.74
N HIS A 71 10.28 -12.31 1.76
CA HIS A 71 10.30 -12.63 0.32
C HIS A 71 11.55 -12.12 -0.40
N SER A 72 12.68 -12.08 0.30
CA SER A 72 13.97 -11.63 -0.26
C SER A 72 14.37 -12.49 -1.46
N GLY A 73 14.32 -11.90 -2.65
CA GLY A 73 14.64 -12.56 -3.92
C GLY A 73 13.58 -12.39 -5.00
N LYS A 74 12.36 -11.98 -4.65
CA LYS A 74 11.30 -11.63 -5.60
C LYS A 74 11.29 -10.13 -5.87
N GLN A 75 11.00 -9.75 -7.11
CA GLN A 75 10.72 -8.36 -7.43
C GLN A 75 9.38 -8.00 -6.76
N PHE A 76 9.42 -7.07 -5.81
CA PHE A 76 8.27 -6.65 -5.01
C PHE A 76 8.36 -5.14 -4.76
N ASP A 77 7.51 -4.41 -5.47
CA ASP A 77 7.40 -2.96 -5.39
C ASP A 77 6.00 -2.60 -4.92
N VAL A 78 5.91 -1.68 -3.98
CA VAL A 78 4.62 -1.20 -3.49
C VAL A 78 4.58 0.31 -3.60
N VAL A 79 3.50 0.81 -4.17
CA VAL A 79 3.27 2.22 -4.41
C VAL A 79 1.98 2.69 -3.76
N ILE A 80 1.99 3.85 -3.13
CA ILE A 80 0.77 4.53 -2.72
C ILE A 80 0.35 5.43 -3.88
N LEU A 81 -0.87 5.22 -4.37
CA LEU A 81 -1.47 5.99 -5.45
C LEU A 81 -2.20 7.20 -4.86
N SER A 82 -1.92 8.37 -5.42
CA SER A 82 -2.58 9.62 -5.07
C SER A 82 -2.85 10.48 -6.29
N GLU A 83 -3.74 11.46 -6.16
CA GLU A 83 -4.01 12.43 -7.23
C GLU A 83 -2.75 13.23 -7.62
N ASN A 84 -1.81 13.41 -6.70
CA ASN A 84 -0.54 14.10 -6.94
C ASN A 84 0.57 13.19 -7.50
N GLY A 85 0.27 11.90 -7.72
CA GLY A 85 1.22 10.92 -8.26
C GLY A 85 1.34 9.67 -7.39
N ARG A 86 2.40 8.89 -7.65
CA ARG A 86 2.68 7.63 -6.93
C ARG A 86 3.95 7.74 -6.10
N ILE A 87 3.91 7.22 -4.87
CA ILE A 87 5.10 7.13 -4.00
C ILE A 87 5.49 5.67 -3.82
N VAL A 88 6.76 5.35 -4.08
CA VAL A 88 7.33 4.01 -3.89
C VAL A 88 7.73 3.80 -2.43
N LEU A 89 7.13 2.83 -1.75
CA LEU A 89 7.36 2.53 -0.33
C LEU A 89 8.81 2.11 -0.03
N GLU A 90 9.54 1.58 -1.01
CA GLU A 90 10.95 1.23 -0.85
C GLU A 90 11.81 2.43 -0.41
N LYS A 91 11.52 3.60 -0.99
CA LYS A 91 12.32 4.83 -0.80
C LYS A 91 11.61 5.85 0.08
N ALA A 92 10.32 5.65 0.35
CA ALA A 92 9.52 6.57 1.12
C ALA A 92 9.82 6.49 2.62
N THR A 93 9.94 7.66 3.24
CA THR A 93 9.96 7.81 4.69
C THR A 93 8.54 7.80 5.27
N ILE A 94 8.42 7.59 6.59
CA ILE A 94 7.11 7.66 7.29
C ILE A 94 6.48 9.04 7.08
N GLU A 95 7.29 10.10 7.10
CA GLU A 95 6.83 11.47 6.88
C GLU A 95 6.25 11.65 5.49
N GLU A 96 6.91 11.18 4.44
CA GLU A 96 6.41 11.25 3.06
C GLU A 96 5.12 10.46 2.87
N ILE A 97 5.06 9.23 3.43
CA ILE A 97 3.84 8.41 3.42
C ILE A 97 2.71 9.18 4.11
N CYS A 98 2.96 9.75 5.29
CA CYS A 98 1.97 10.50 6.04
C CYS A 98 1.49 11.75 5.27
N GLN A 99 2.39 12.45 4.57
CA GLN A 99 2.00 13.60 3.74
C GLN A 99 1.06 13.20 2.60
N VAL A 100 1.32 12.08 1.93
CA VAL A 100 0.42 11.58 0.88
C VAL A 100 -0.92 11.18 1.45
N LEU A 101 -0.92 10.41 2.53
CA LEU A 101 -2.16 9.98 3.17
C LEU A 101 -2.99 11.19 3.64
N LYS A 102 -2.36 12.23 4.20
CA LYS A 102 -3.03 13.49 4.56
C LYS A 102 -3.56 14.26 3.36
N ALA A 103 -2.88 14.17 2.21
CA ALA A 103 -3.36 14.79 0.98
C ALA A 103 -4.63 14.10 0.46
N LEU A 104 -4.75 12.78 0.67
CA LEU A 104 -5.94 11.99 0.35
C LEU A 104 -7.12 12.23 1.31
N GLU A 105 -6.86 12.77 2.50
CA GLU A 105 -7.90 13.14 3.48
C GLU A 105 -8.68 14.42 3.14
N LYS A 106 -8.22 15.19 2.14
CA LYS A 106 -8.80 16.50 1.79
C LYS A 106 -10.06 16.43 0.95
#